data_AF-A0A392NQU7-F1
#
_entry.id   AF-A0A392NQU7-F1
#
_cell.length_a   1.000
_cell.length_b   1.000
_cell.length_c   1.000
_cell.angle_alpha   90.00
_cell.angle_beta   90.00
_cell.angle_gamma   90.00
#
_symmetry.space_group_name_H-M   'P 1'
#
loop_
_entity.id
_entity.type
_entity.pdbx_description
1 polymer ?
#
loop_
_entity_poly.entity_id
_entity_poly.type
_entity_poly.pdbx_seq_one_letter_code
_entity_poly.pdbx_strand_id
1 'polypeptide(L)' 'MDARIEGQYSPKAAIQAAQLSLKCLENDPKQRPSMKEVLESLEAIEAIQVKSKESKNNISHQAPVVQAARHQRAVKV' A
#
# COMPACT_ATOMS: atom_id res chain seq x y z
N MET A 1 18.80 -5.64 -3.10
CA MET A 1 17.71 -4.80 -2.56
C MET A 1 18.19 -3.36 -2.55
N ASP A 2 17.29 -2.39 -2.75
CA ASP A 2 17.67 -0.96 -2.83
C ASP A 2 18.12 -0.45 -1.46
N ALA A 3 19.37 0.00 -1.36
CA ALA A 3 19.97 0.50 -0.12
C ALA A 3 19.27 1.77 0.40
N ARG A 4 18.61 2.54 -0.48
CA ARG A 4 17.93 3.80 -0.11
C ARG A 4 16.72 3.57 0.79
N ILE A 5 16.16 2.37 0.77
CA ILE A 5 15.00 1.97 1.58
C ILE A 5 15.37 0.97 2.68
N GLU A 6 16.66 0.71 2.89
CA GLU A 6 17.12 -0.20 3.94
C GLU A 6 16.57 0.23 5.31
N GLY A 7 16.12 -0.76 6.11
CA GLY A 7 15.51 -0.52 7.42
C GLY A 7 14.09 0.06 7.39
N GLN A 8 13.58 0.48 6.22
CA GLN A 8 12.22 1.04 6.07
C GLN A 8 11.16 -0.02 5.77
N TYR A 9 11.55 -1.29 5.63
CA TYR A 9 10.64 -2.39 5.32
C TYR A 9 10.96 -3.64 6.15
N SER A 10 9.95 -4.48 6.35
CA SER A 10 10.15 -5.82 6.92
C SER A 10 10.75 -6.73 5.85
N PRO A 11 11.90 -7.38 6.08
CA PRO A 11 12.46 -8.35 5.12
C PRO A 11 11.45 -9.44 4.72
N LYS A 12 10.60 -9.87 5.68
CA LYS A 12 9.54 -10.84 5.43
C LYS A 12 8.46 -10.28 4.50
N ALA A 13 8.01 -9.05 4.75
CA ALA A 13 7.02 -8.39 3.89
C ALA A 13 7.58 -8.19 2.47
N ALA A 14 8.84 -7.78 2.34
CA ALA A 14 9.49 -7.60 1.05
C ALA A 14 9.60 -8.90 0.24
N ILE A 15 9.93 -10.03 0.89
CA ILE A 15 9.95 -11.34 0.21
C ILE A 15 8.55 -11.71 -0.30
N GLN A 16 7.51 -11.53 0.52
CA GLN A 16 6.15 -11.85 0.09
C GLN A 16 5.65 -10.93 -1.03
N ALA A 17 5.98 -9.64 -0.97
CA ALA A 17 5.69 -8.70 -2.05
C ALA A 17 6.39 -9.12 -3.35
N ALA A 18 7.66 -9.51 -3.29
CA ALA A 18 8.39 -10.00 -4.46
C ALA A 18 7.77 -11.29 -5.04
N GLN A 19 7.32 -12.23 -4.19
CA GLN A 19 6.62 -13.43 -4.62
C GLN A 19 5.29 -13.10 -5.31
N LEU A 20 4.53 -12.15 -4.76
CA LEU A 20 3.30 -11.68 -5.40
C LEU A 20 3.59 -11.04 -6.76
N SER A 21 4.60 -10.17 -6.85
CA SER A 21 5.03 -9.57 -8.11
C SER A 21 5.40 -10.64 -9.15
N LEU A 22 6.12 -11.69 -8.75
CA LEU A 22 6.46 -12.79 -9.63
C LEU A 22 5.21 -13.49 -10.20
N LYS A 23 4.21 -13.78 -9.35
CA LYS A 23 2.94 -14.37 -9.80
C LYS A 23 2.19 -13.45 -10.76
N CYS A 24 2.17 -12.15 -10.50
CA CYS A 24 1.52 -11.17 -11.38
C CYS A 24 2.20 -11.08 -12.76
N LEU A 25 3.51 -11.29 -12.81
CA LEU A 25 4.32 -11.24 -14.02
C LEU A 25 4.45 -12.58 -14.74
N GLU A 26 3.69 -13.60 -14.35
CA GLU A 26 3.75 -14.93 -14.96
C GLU A 26 3.54 -14.86 -16.48
N ASN A 27 4.30 -15.65 -17.23
CA ASN A 27 4.26 -15.65 -18.68
C ASN A 27 2.91 -16.15 -19.20
N ASP A 28 2.36 -17.18 -18.55
CA ASP A 28 1.01 -17.67 -18.83
C ASP A 28 -0.03 -16.77 -18.14
N PRO A 29 -0.89 -16.05 -18.90
CA PRO A 29 -1.90 -15.18 -18.33
C PRO A 29 -2.93 -15.92 -17.46
N LYS A 30 -3.14 -17.23 -17.66
CA LYS A 30 -4.10 -18.02 -16.89
C LYS A 30 -3.61 -18.33 -15.47
N GLN A 31 -2.30 -18.24 -15.24
CA GLN A 31 -1.68 -18.46 -13.93
C GLN A 31 -1.56 -17.16 -13.12
N ARG A 32 -1.84 -16.02 -13.75
CA ARG A 32 -1.82 -14.72 -13.05
C ARG A 32 -3.00 -14.63 -12.08
N PRO A 33 -2.79 -14.08 -10.87
CA PRO A 33 -3.87 -13.88 -9.92
C PRO A 33 -4.88 -12.85 -10.43
N SER A 34 -6.13 -13.00 -9.99
CA SER A 34 -7.14 -11.96 -10.14
C SER A 34 -6.80 -10.74 -9.28
N MET A 35 -7.31 -9.56 -9.64
CA MET A 35 -7.10 -8.36 -8.82
C MET A 35 -7.63 -8.49 -7.39
N LYS A 36 -8.65 -9.34 -7.16
CA LYS A 36 -9.14 -9.66 -5.82
C LYS A 36 -8.06 -10.37 -5.00
N GLU A 37 -7.46 -11.42 -5.54
CA GLU A 37 -6.38 -12.17 -4.87
C GLU A 37 -5.13 -11.31 -4.65
N VAL A 38 -4.83 -10.40 -5.59
CA VAL A 38 -3.74 -9.42 -5.43
C VAL A 38 -4.02 -8.51 -4.25
N LEU A 39 -5.23 -7.95 -4.13
CA LEU A 39 -5.60 -7.07 -3.03
C LEU A 39 -5.53 -7.78 -1.68
N GLU A 40 -6.13 -8.97 -1.57
CA GLU A 40 -6.09 -9.78 -0.34
C GLU A 40 -4.63 -10.10 0.07
N SER A 41 -3.77 -10.39 -0.90
CA SER A 41 -2.34 -10.63 -0.64
C SER A 41 -1.62 -9.36 -0.16
N LEU A 42 -1.92 -8.20 -0.73
CA LEU A 42 -1.32 -6.92 -0.32
C LEU A 42 -1.75 -6.51 1.09
N GLU A 43 -3.02 -6.67 1.43
CA GLU A 43 -3.53 -6.43 2.79
C GLU A 43 -2.85 -7.35 3.82
N ALA A 44 -2.66 -8.63 3.46
CA ALA A 44 -1.92 -9.56 4.30
C ALA A 44 -0.44 -9.16 4.47
N ILE A 45 0.21 -8.64 3.42
CA ILE A 45 1.59 -8.15 3.48
C ILE A 45 1.70 -6.91 4.36
N GLU A 46 0.77 -5.96 4.23
CA GLU A 46 0.71 -4.76 5.07
C GLU A 46 0.57 -5.11 6.56
N ALA A 47 -0.22 -6.14 6.88
CA ALA A 47 -0.40 -6.64 8.23
C ALA A 47 0.87 -7.26 8.87
N ILE A 48 1.94 -7.52 8.10
CA ILE A 48 3.23 -8.05 8.61
C ILE A 48 4.02 -6.99 9.41
N GLN A 49 3.43 -5.80 9.66
CA GLN A 49 4.07 -4.60 10.21
C GLN A 49 5.34 -4.82 11.04
N VAL A 50 6.36 -4.08 10.60
CA VAL A 50 7.66 -3.93 11.24
C VAL A 50 7.43 -3.53 12.68
N LYS A 51 7.77 -4.40 13.63
CA LYS A 51 7.87 -4.05 15.04
C LYS A 51 9.12 -3.20 15.22
N SER A 52 9.13 -2.02 14.61
CA SER A 52 10.10 -0.96 14.86
C SER A 52 9.91 -0.56 16.31
N LYS A 53 10.95 -0.72 17.13
CA LYS A 53 10.99 -0.11 18.45
C LYS A 53 10.63 1.37 18.28
N GLU A 54 9.62 1.79 19.03
CA GLU A 54 9.11 3.15 19.08
C GLU A 54 10.26 4.17 19.25
N SER A 55 10.45 5.02 18.25
CA SER A 55 10.98 6.36 18.45
C SER A 55 9.95 7.29 17.84
N LYS A 56 9.16 7.89 18.72
CA LYS A 56 8.07 8.82 18.42
C LYS A 56 8.52 9.86 17.38
N ASN A 57 7.95 9.79 16.18
CA ASN A 57 7.62 10.99 15.42
C ASN A 57 6.38 10.69 14.58
N ASN A 58 5.28 11.30 14.99
CA ASN A 58 3.98 11.22 14.35
C ASN A 58 4.04 11.90 12.98
N ILE A 59 4.03 11.14 11.89
CA ILE A 59 3.46 11.64 10.64
C ILE A 59 2.49 10.57 10.14
N SER A 60 1.23 10.82 10.47
CA SER A 60 0.06 10.16 9.93
C SER A 60 0.11 10.24 8.40
N HIS A 61 0.30 9.10 7.73
CA HIS A 61 0.03 9.00 6.29
C HIS A 61 -1.49 8.98 6.09
N GLN A 62 -2.13 10.15 6.22
CA GLN A 62 -3.46 10.37 5.64
C GLN A 62 -3.29 10.43 4.12
N ALA A 63 -3.91 9.47 3.43
CA ALA A 63 -4.16 9.58 1.99
C ALA A 63 -4.95 10.88 1.72
N PRO A 64 -4.65 11.63 0.65
CA PRO A 64 -5.36 12.88 0.37
C PRO A 64 -6.77 12.56 -0.09
N VAL A 65 -7.76 12.74 0.80
CA VAL A 65 -9.17 12.69 0.43
C VAL A 65 -9.49 13.99 -0.29
N VAL A 66 -9.80 13.91 -1.58
CA VAL A 66 -10.13 15.05 -2.44
C VAL A 66 -11.40 15.74 -1.89
N GLN A 67 -11.25 16.90 -1.23
CA GLN A 67 -12.41 17.69 -0.79
C GLN A 67 -12.96 18.50 -1.96
N ALA A 68 -14.06 18.05 -2.54
CA ALA A 68 -14.83 18.83 -3.51
C ALA A 68 -15.49 20.03 -2.80
N ALA A 69 -15.03 21.25 -3.11
CA ALA A 69 -15.59 22.50 -2.60
C ALA A 69 -17.03 22.70 -3.08
N ARG A 70 -18.01 22.52 -2.18
CA ARG A 70 -19.40 22.94 -2.39
C ARG A 70 -19.49 24.47 -2.34
N HIS A 71 -19.65 25.11 -3.50
CA HIS A 71 -20.04 26.52 -3.57
C HIS A 71 -21.51 26.65 -3.18
N GLN A 72 -21.81 27.30 -2.05
CA GLN A 72 -23.18 27.77 -1.78
C GLN A 72 -23.40 29.09 -2.52
N ARG A 73 -24.28 29.07 -3.53
CA ARG A 73 -24.78 30.25 -4.21
C ARG A 73 -25.81 30.93 -3.31
N ALA A 74 -25.48 32.10 -2.74
CA ALA A 74 -26.46 32.93 -2.04
C ALA A 74 -27.44 33.52 -3.06
N VAL A 75 -28.72 33.13 -2.96
CA VAL A 75 -29.82 33.82 -3.64
C VAL A 75 -30.24 34.95 -2.70
N LYS A 76 -29.92 36.19 -3.07
CA LYS A 76 -30.38 37.38 -2.35
C LYS A 76 -31.84 37.61 -2.73
N VAL A 77 -32.74 37.46 -1.75
CA VAL A 77 -34.14 37.89 -1.84
C VAL A 77 -34.21 39.40 -1.60
#